data_AF-A0AAN0SRT9-F1
#
_entry.id   AF-A0AAN0SRT9-F1
#
_cell.length_a   1.000
_cell.length_b   1.000
_cell.length_c   1.000
_cell.angle_alpha   90.00
_cell.angle_beta   90.00
_cell.angle_gamma   90.00
#
_symmetry.space_group_name_H-M   'P 1'
#
loop_
_entity.id
_entity.type
_entity.pdbx_description
1 polymer ?
#
loop_
_entity_poly.entity_id
_entity_poly.type
_entity_poly.pdbx_seq_one_letter_code
_entity_poly.pdbx_strand_id
1 'polypeptide(L)'
;MEELQCYESFIKKIAHIKEWDKQELLTFLLKEFTTESENTNKVIGIRARLLTTEERGYILKTYPHIKVPFSFLEEENQLAAIAIYLEILHESDKYFFPLSFEEYNKTQPIFQAEPELLDYIRTSQTGKLDHELLQLKAIEYKPIPNYPNYRTCKFNNSFLQTSRYLDSRIPRYLIDKYGVEKIHIRLEPYYISDCGAKFDLTEEFLQPPNPKWLKDLKMHHNQKEGCQIFIPELTISDLQGDSNKIKQFNEYHKLKLRKLETIAIMRNENGKKHFSMSLEELSEEKDEILIGRMIHLDALDSYDTPFNEIKLNHLDLTINVYTDTKKDERLDCSLSEGGVVTSASYRTHLIRIDDIMFSELIHIASLFFKSETMVDEWISTQFKLVKT
;
A
#
# COMPACT_ATOMS: atom_id res chain seq x y z
N MET A 1 -18.86 31.98 12.35
CA MET A 1 -18.05 31.90 11.12
C MET A 1 -16.57 32.03 11.45
N GLU A 2 -16.13 33.08 12.16
CA GLU A 2 -14.73 33.25 12.59
C GLU A 2 -14.20 32.15 13.53
N GLU A 3 -15.00 31.67 14.48
CA GLU A 3 -14.59 30.59 15.39
C GLU A 3 -14.34 29.26 14.65
N LEU A 4 -15.21 28.93 13.69
CA LEU A 4 -15.06 27.71 12.89
C LEU A 4 -13.84 27.81 11.96
N GLN A 5 -13.59 28.97 11.36
CA GLN A 5 -12.36 29.22 10.58
C GLN A 5 -11.11 29.10 11.44
N CYS A 6 -11.13 29.62 12.68
CA CYS A 6 -10.04 29.47 13.63
C CYS A 6 -9.76 27.98 13.93
N TYR A 7 -10.81 27.20 14.13
CA TYR A 7 -10.74 25.76 14.39
C TYR A 7 -10.16 25.00 13.18
N GLU A 8 -10.74 25.19 11.99
CA GLU A 8 -10.27 24.54 10.76
C GLU A 8 -8.83 24.91 10.42
N SER A 9 -8.45 26.18 10.63
CA SER A 9 -7.07 26.62 10.43
C SER A 9 -6.11 25.96 11.41
N PHE A 10 -6.52 25.71 12.66
CA PHE A 10 -5.70 24.98 13.63
C PHE A 10 -5.48 23.52 13.18
N ILE A 11 -6.55 22.83 12.79
CA ILE A 11 -6.49 21.44 12.30
C ILE A 11 -5.54 21.36 11.10
N LYS A 12 -5.75 22.17 10.07
CA LYS A 12 -4.93 22.18 8.85
C LYS A 12 -3.47 22.55 9.12
N LYS A 13 -3.22 23.54 9.99
CA LYS A 13 -1.87 23.97 10.34
C LYS A 13 -1.06 22.81 10.90
N ILE A 14 -1.64 21.99 11.78
CA ILE A 14 -0.95 20.84 12.38
C ILE A 14 -0.92 19.67 11.39
N ALA A 15 -2.05 19.35 10.76
CA ALA A 15 -2.20 18.24 9.83
C ALA A 15 -1.20 18.31 8.66
N HIS A 16 -0.83 19.51 8.20
CA HIS A 16 0.07 19.69 7.06
C HIS A 16 1.56 19.79 7.44
N ILE A 17 1.94 19.66 8.72
CA ILE A 17 3.35 19.73 9.15
C ILE A 17 4.14 18.54 8.58
N LYS A 18 3.61 17.33 8.76
CA LYS A 18 4.18 16.06 8.29
C LYS A 18 3.13 14.96 8.33
N GLU A 19 3.41 13.83 7.71
CA GLU A 19 2.58 12.64 7.88
C GLU A 19 2.68 12.14 9.33
N TRP A 20 1.58 12.21 10.06
CA TRP A 20 1.54 11.91 11.48
C TRP A 20 1.35 10.42 11.76
N ASP A 21 2.25 9.85 12.56
CA ASP A 21 1.94 8.64 13.32
C ASP A 21 0.99 8.97 14.49
N LYS A 22 0.11 8.02 14.84
CA LYS A 22 -0.87 8.14 15.93
C LYS A 22 -0.22 8.56 17.26
N GLN A 23 0.86 7.90 17.64
CA GLN A 23 1.53 8.16 18.92
C GLN A 23 2.34 9.45 18.88
N GLU A 24 2.95 9.77 17.74
CA GLU A 24 3.66 11.03 17.55
C GLU A 24 2.73 12.23 17.64
N LEU A 25 1.58 12.20 16.96
CA LEU A 25 0.59 13.27 17.05
C LEU A 25 0.03 13.39 18.45
N LEU A 26 -0.28 12.27 19.13
CA LEU A 26 -0.73 12.32 20.51
C LEU A 26 0.31 13.03 21.40
N THR A 27 1.59 12.68 21.26
CA THR A 27 2.68 13.29 22.02
C THR A 27 2.82 14.78 21.71
N PHE A 28 2.70 15.15 20.43
CA PHE A 28 2.70 16.53 19.98
C PHE A 28 1.55 17.33 20.59
N LEU A 29 0.32 16.83 20.52
CA LEU A 29 -0.86 17.50 21.06
C LEU A 29 -0.82 17.62 22.58
N LEU A 30 -0.31 16.62 23.30
CA LEU A 30 -0.12 16.73 24.76
C LEU A 30 0.82 17.88 25.12
N LYS A 31 1.91 18.04 24.37
CA LYS A 31 2.83 19.17 24.54
C LYS A 31 2.13 20.48 24.19
N GLU A 32 1.55 20.58 22.99
CA GLU A 32 0.86 21.77 22.50
C GLU A 32 -0.22 22.25 23.50
N PHE A 33 -1.02 21.30 24.01
CA PHE A 33 -2.13 21.61 24.89
C PHE A 33 -1.71 22.00 26.30
N THR A 34 -0.50 21.63 26.72
CA THR A 34 0.04 22.00 28.03
C THR A 34 0.90 23.26 27.97
N THR A 35 1.54 23.55 26.84
CA THR A 35 2.46 24.70 26.71
C THR A 35 1.86 25.94 26.06
N GLU A 36 0.88 25.82 25.15
CA GLU A 36 0.24 26.95 24.46
C GLU A 36 -1.25 27.09 24.87
N SER A 37 -1.49 27.42 26.14
CA SER A 37 -2.81 27.25 26.76
C SER A 37 -3.92 28.14 26.17
N GLU A 38 -3.63 29.37 25.74
CA GLU A 38 -4.71 30.32 25.39
C GLU A 38 -5.38 29.98 24.04
N ASN A 39 -4.59 29.74 23.00
CA ASN A 39 -5.12 29.35 21.68
C ASN A 39 -5.68 27.91 21.72
N THR A 40 -5.01 27.01 22.43
CA THR A 40 -5.49 25.64 22.59
C THR A 40 -6.83 25.59 23.32
N ASN A 41 -6.97 26.25 24.46
CA ASN A 41 -8.22 26.21 25.24
C ASN A 41 -9.40 26.76 24.41
N LYS A 42 -9.13 27.75 23.55
CA LYS A 42 -10.12 28.25 22.59
C LYS A 42 -10.55 27.17 21.60
N VAL A 43 -9.61 26.47 20.96
CA VAL A 43 -9.90 25.41 19.98
C VAL A 43 -10.65 24.25 20.64
N ILE A 44 -10.21 23.78 21.81
CA ILE A 44 -10.88 22.72 22.57
C ILE A 44 -12.31 23.16 22.94
N GLY A 45 -12.48 24.39 23.44
CA GLY A 45 -13.79 24.94 23.80
C GLY A 45 -14.73 25.13 22.61
N ILE A 46 -14.20 25.44 21.42
CA ILE A 46 -14.97 25.43 20.18
C ILE A 46 -15.43 24.01 19.87
N ARG A 47 -14.52 23.03 19.89
CA ARG A 47 -14.88 21.64 19.52
C ARG A 47 -15.84 21.00 20.51
N ALA A 48 -15.67 21.25 21.81
CA ALA A 48 -16.57 20.77 22.86
C ALA A 48 -18.03 21.19 22.61
N ARG A 49 -18.26 22.44 22.17
CA ARG A 49 -19.60 22.93 21.82
C ARG A 49 -20.19 22.29 20.57
N LEU A 50 -19.34 21.76 19.67
CA LEU A 50 -19.75 21.15 18.41
C LEU A 50 -19.89 19.62 18.50
N LEU A 51 -19.45 19.00 19.60
CA LEU A 51 -19.59 17.55 19.77
C LEU A 51 -21.07 17.16 19.74
N THR A 52 -21.38 16.15 18.93
CA THR A 52 -22.71 15.53 18.87
C THR A 52 -22.82 14.33 19.80
N THR A 53 -24.03 13.92 20.17
CA THR A 53 -24.25 12.74 21.03
C THR A 53 -23.70 11.46 20.38
N GLU A 54 -23.82 11.35 19.06
CA GLU A 54 -23.33 10.21 18.28
C GLU A 54 -21.79 10.13 18.31
N GLU A 55 -21.10 11.24 18.05
CA GLU A 55 -19.63 11.30 18.12
C GLU A 55 -19.12 10.94 19.51
N ARG A 56 -19.76 11.46 20.57
CA ARG A 56 -19.41 11.09 21.95
C ARG A 56 -19.50 9.59 22.17
N GLY A 57 -20.62 8.98 21.74
CA GLY A 57 -20.81 7.53 21.84
C GLY A 57 -19.75 6.74 21.06
N TYR A 58 -19.40 7.20 19.85
CA TYR A 58 -18.37 6.58 19.03
C TYR A 58 -16.98 6.67 19.67
N ILE A 59 -16.57 7.84 20.17
CA ILE A 59 -15.28 8.07 20.83
C ILE A 59 -15.15 7.19 22.06
N LEU A 60 -16.15 7.19 22.94
CA LEU A 60 -16.13 6.39 24.18
C LEU A 60 -16.08 4.89 23.90
N LYS A 61 -16.72 4.42 22.82
CA LYS A 61 -16.71 3.01 22.43
C LYS A 61 -15.40 2.58 21.78
N THR A 62 -14.83 3.44 20.93
CA THR A 62 -13.74 3.06 20.00
C THR A 62 -12.36 3.49 20.49
N TYR A 63 -12.28 4.62 21.19
CA TYR A 63 -11.02 5.22 21.65
C TYR A 63 -10.96 5.49 23.16
N PRO A 64 -11.50 4.62 24.04
CA PRO A 64 -11.49 4.88 25.48
C PRO A 64 -10.08 5.01 26.06
N HIS A 65 -9.08 4.35 25.45
CA HIS A 65 -7.68 4.38 25.86
C HIS A 65 -7.00 5.74 25.60
N ILE A 66 -7.47 6.53 24.63
CA ILE A 66 -6.91 7.85 24.30
C ILE A 66 -7.35 8.93 25.31
N LYS A 67 -8.40 8.64 26.12
CA LYS A 67 -8.88 9.54 27.17
C LYS A 67 -7.86 9.75 28.29
N VAL A 68 -7.10 8.70 28.65
CA VAL A 68 -6.11 8.73 29.75
C VAL A 68 -5.03 9.80 29.54
N PRO A 69 -4.38 9.89 28.36
CA PRO A 69 -3.47 10.98 28.02
C PRO A 69 -4.00 12.40 28.30
N PHE A 70 -5.29 12.64 28.05
CA PHE A 70 -5.93 13.95 28.19
C PHE A 70 -6.56 14.19 29.58
N SER A 71 -6.29 13.34 30.57
CA SER A 71 -6.89 13.39 31.90
C SER A 71 -6.69 14.70 32.69
N PHE A 72 -5.77 15.57 32.25
CA PHE A 72 -5.58 16.93 32.79
C PHE A 72 -6.67 17.93 32.37
N LEU A 73 -7.54 17.55 31.42
CA LEU A 73 -8.71 18.33 30.98
C LEU A 73 -9.99 17.83 31.67
N GLU A 74 -11.01 18.67 31.73
CA GLU A 74 -12.37 18.26 32.13
C GLU A 74 -12.98 17.28 31.11
N GLU A 75 -13.92 16.44 31.53
CA GLU A 75 -14.43 15.31 30.72
C GLU A 75 -14.88 15.70 29.31
N GLU A 76 -15.66 16.78 29.17
CA GLU A 76 -16.13 17.24 27.86
C GLU A 76 -14.97 17.72 26.97
N ASN A 77 -13.97 18.36 27.57
CA ASN A 77 -12.77 18.82 26.88
C ASN A 77 -11.84 17.66 26.51
N GLN A 78 -11.84 16.55 27.26
CA GLN A 78 -11.14 15.33 26.89
C GLN A 78 -11.72 14.74 25.60
N LEU A 79 -13.05 14.65 25.50
CA LEU A 79 -13.71 14.16 24.29
C LEU A 79 -13.44 15.09 23.10
N ALA A 80 -13.42 16.40 23.32
CA ALA A 80 -13.10 17.38 22.30
C ALA A 80 -11.65 17.26 21.83
N ALA A 81 -10.70 17.05 22.74
CA ALA A 81 -9.30 16.79 22.43
C ALA A 81 -9.10 15.51 21.60
N ILE A 82 -9.83 14.43 21.92
CA ILE A 82 -9.80 13.19 21.12
C ILE A 82 -10.39 13.43 19.72
N ALA A 83 -11.49 14.18 19.62
CA ALA A 83 -12.07 14.54 18.32
C ALA A 83 -11.08 15.35 17.47
N ILE A 84 -10.42 16.36 18.05
CA ILE A 84 -9.36 17.14 17.41
C ILE A 84 -8.23 16.22 16.92
N TYR A 85 -7.77 15.30 17.77
CA TYR A 85 -6.75 14.32 17.40
C TYR A 85 -7.15 13.47 16.18
N LEU A 86 -8.38 12.94 16.17
CA LEU A 86 -8.88 12.13 15.05
C LEU A 86 -9.05 12.97 13.77
N GLU A 87 -9.50 14.22 13.88
CA GLU A 87 -9.66 15.13 12.76
C GLU A 87 -8.31 15.57 12.16
N ILE A 88 -7.29 15.79 12.99
CA ILE A 88 -5.93 16.06 12.51
C ILE A 88 -5.36 14.84 11.80
N LEU A 89 -5.55 13.63 12.32
CA LEU A 89 -5.13 12.41 11.61
C LEU A 89 -5.83 12.29 10.26
N HIS A 90 -7.14 12.50 10.22
CA HIS A 90 -7.91 12.41 8.99
C HIS A 90 -7.48 13.45 7.95
N GLU A 91 -7.30 14.71 8.36
CA GLU A 91 -6.84 15.77 7.46
C GLU A 91 -5.38 15.55 7.02
N SER A 92 -4.53 15.04 7.92
CA SER A 92 -3.14 14.66 7.61
C SER A 92 -3.11 13.56 6.56
N ASP A 93 -3.87 12.48 6.77
CA ASP A 93 -3.97 11.37 5.83
C ASP A 93 -4.44 11.86 4.46
N LYS A 94 -5.48 12.70 4.43
CA LYS A 94 -6.01 13.27 3.20
C LYS A 94 -5.00 14.17 2.47
N TYR A 95 -4.26 14.99 3.21
CA TYR A 95 -3.27 15.90 2.64
C TYR A 95 -2.05 15.15 2.10
N PHE A 96 -1.51 14.19 2.86
CA PHE A 96 -0.30 13.46 2.48
C PHE A 96 -0.56 12.28 1.55
N PHE A 97 -1.80 11.79 1.44
CA PHE A 97 -2.15 10.72 0.51
C PHE A 97 -1.67 10.99 -0.93
N PRO A 98 -2.06 12.08 -1.62
CA PRO A 98 -1.55 12.35 -2.97
C PRO A 98 -0.03 12.58 -2.99
N LEU A 99 0.52 13.20 -1.95
CA LEU A 99 1.95 13.49 -1.82
C LEU A 99 2.80 12.21 -1.69
N SER A 100 2.24 11.14 -1.14
CA SER A 100 2.88 9.82 -1.01
C SER A 100 3.20 9.17 -2.36
N PHE A 101 2.65 9.68 -3.47
CA PHE A 101 2.88 9.19 -4.83
C PHE A 101 3.84 10.06 -5.65
N GLU A 102 4.34 11.16 -5.11
CA GLU A 102 5.27 12.04 -5.82
C GLU A 102 6.63 11.39 -6.08
N GLU A 103 7.25 11.74 -7.21
CA GLU A 103 8.66 11.44 -7.45
C GLU A 103 9.55 12.13 -6.41
N TYR A 104 10.65 11.46 -6.08
CA TYR A 104 11.64 11.92 -5.12
C TYR A 104 12.32 13.19 -5.57
N ASN A 105 12.34 14.16 -4.65
CA ASN A 105 12.99 15.43 -4.87
C ASN A 105 13.53 16.04 -3.56
N LYS A 106 14.53 16.90 -3.70
CA LYS A 106 15.23 17.54 -2.58
C LYS A 106 14.38 18.39 -1.62
N THR A 107 13.13 18.71 -1.96
CA THR A 107 12.26 19.52 -1.09
C THR A 107 11.44 18.68 -0.12
N GLN A 108 11.38 17.37 -0.33
CA GLN A 108 10.66 16.45 0.55
C GLN A 108 11.39 16.27 1.89
N PRO A 109 10.66 16.11 3.01
CA PRO A 109 11.24 16.00 4.35
C PRO A 109 12.36 14.99 4.50
N ILE A 110 12.25 13.79 3.92
CA ILE A 110 13.30 12.77 4.04
C ILE A 110 14.65 13.23 3.46
N PHE A 111 14.64 13.97 2.35
CA PHE A 111 15.87 14.42 1.68
C PHE A 111 16.37 15.77 2.21
N GLN A 112 15.54 16.53 2.91
CA GLN A 112 16.01 17.71 3.65
C GLN A 112 16.81 17.30 4.89
N ALA A 113 16.34 16.25 5.59
CA ALA A 113 17.00 15.74 6.77
C ALA A 113 18.16 14.80 6.46
N GLU A 114 18.03 13.94 5.45
CA GLU A 114 19.05 12.97 5.03
C GLU A 114 19.36 13.13 3.53
N PRO A 115 20.06 14.21 3.10
CA PRO A 115 20.31 14.49 1.68
C PRO A 115 21.08 13.39 0.94
N GLU A 116 21.92 12.65 1.66
CA GLU A 116 22.73 11.53 1.12
C GLU A 116 21.86 10.39 0.58
N LEU A 117 20.59 10.28 0.97
CA LEU A 117 19.66 9.31 0.40
C LEU A 117 19.48 9.49 -1.13
N LEU A 118 19.65 10.71 -1.65
CA LEU A 118 19.56 10.96 -3.09
C LEU A 118 20.59 10.18 -3.91
N ASP A 119 21.76 9.89 -3.32
CA ASP A 119 22.83 9.13 -3.98
C ASP A 119 22.48 7.64 -4.14
N TYR A 120 21.46 7.17 -3.41
CA TYR A 120 20.97 5.80 -3.46
C TYR A 120 19.70 5.66 -4.29
N ILE A 121 19.25 6.72 -4.96
CA ILE A 121 18.18 6.63 -5.97
C ILE A 121 18.60 5.62 -7.03
N ARG A 122 17.67 4.73 -7.34
CA ARG A 122 17.89 3.68 -8.33
C ARG A 122 18.27 4.30 -9.66
N THR A 123 19.27 3.73 -10.31
CA THR A 123 19.58 4.05 -11.70
C THR A 123 19.06 2.93 -12.59
N SER A 124 18.25 3.25 -13.57
CA SER A 124 17.75 2.28 -14.54
C SER A 124 18.88 1.77 -15.45
N GLN A 125 18.61 0.70 -16.22
CA GLN A 125 19.59 0.12 -17.15
C GLN A 125 20.08 1.11 -18.22
N THR A 126 19.33 2.19 -18.49
CA THR A 126 19.72 3.24 -19.44
C THR A 126 20.56 4.35 -18.81
N GLY A 127 20.86 4.27 -17.52
CA GLY A 127 21.58 5.31 -16.77
C GLY A 127 20.68 6.45 -16.27
N LYS A 128 19.37 6.43 -16.56
CA LYS A 128 18.42 7.42 -16.04
C LYS A 128 18.05 7.09 -14.59
N LEU A 129 18.04 8.10 -13.72
CA LEU A 129 17.54 7.98 -12.35
C LEU A 129 16.03 7.66 -12.36
N ASP A 130 15.68 6.67 -11.55
CA ASP A 130 14.32 6.26 -11.22
C ASP A 130 13.96 6.90 -9.88
N HIS A 131 13.35 8.09 -9.96
CA HIS A 131 13.03 8.93 -8.80
C HIS A 131 11.91 8.35 -7.91
N GLU A 132 11.56 7.07 -8.01
CA GLU A 132 10.55 6.46 -7.15
C GLU A 132 11.12 5.45 -6.14
N LEU A 133 12.33 4.95 -6.38
CA LEU A 133 12.90 3.82 -5.66
C LEU A 133 14.33 4.11 -5.18
N LEU A 134 14.63 3.66 -3.96
CA LEU A 134 15.96 3.69 -3.36
C LEU A 134 16.54 2.28 -3.32
N GLN A 135 17.86 2.15 -3.46
CA GLN A 135 18.55 0.87 -3.24
C GLN A 135 18.36 0.44 -1.78
N LEU A 136 17.81 -0.76 -1.55
CA LEU A 136 17.47 -1.23 -0.20
C LEU A 136 18.70 -1.29 0.72
N LYS A 137 19.88 -1.60 0.17
CA LYS A 137 21.13 -1.67 0.94
C LYS A 137 21.54 -0.36 1.61
N ALA A 138 20.99 0.77 1.16
CA ALA A 138 21.27 2.08 1.74
C ALA A 138 20.73 2.21 3.17
N ILE A 139 19.63 1.50 3.46
CA ILE A 139 18.89 1.63 4.71
C ILE A 139 18.97 0.36 5.55
N GLU A 140 18.94 0.52 6.87
CA GLU A 140 18.73 -0.59 7.78
C GLU A 140 17.23 -0.92 7.81
N TYR A 141 16.84 -1.98 7.10
CA TYR A 141 15.48 -2.50 7.11
C TYR A 141 15.48 -3.98 7.53
N LYS A 142 14.85 -4.26 8.67
CA LYS A 142 14.77 -5.60 9.26
C LYS A 142 13.30 -5.97 9.53
N PRO A 143 12.55 -6.32 8.47
CA PRO A 143 11.14 -6.66 8.61
C PRO A 143 10.93 -7.84 9.56
N ILE A 144 9.93 -7.69 10.43
CA ILE A 144 9.59 -8.69 11.44
C ILE A 144 8.79 -9.82 10.77
N PRO A 145 9.17 -11.09 11.00
CA PRO A 145 8.42 -12.23 10.50
C PRO A 145 6.94 -12.13 10.91
N ASN A 146 6.03 -12.43 9.98
CA ASN A 146 4.59 -12.46 10.24
C ASN A 146 3.97 -11.12 10.67
N TYR A 147 4.61 -10.00 10.37
CA TYR A 147 4.10 -8.67 10.70
C TYR A 147 3.97 -7.78 9.45
N PRO A 148 2.93 -7.99 8.62
CA PRO A 148 2.81 -7.35 7.29
C PRO A 148 2.85 -5.83 7.32
N ASN A 149 2.34 -5.24 8.40
CA ASN A 149 2.27 -3.78 8.58
C ASN A 149 3.60 -3.17 9.06
N TYR A 150 4.68 -3.95 9.17
CA TYR A 150 6.00 -3.43 9.54
C TYR A 150 6.62 -2.56 8.44
N ARG A 151 6.73 -1.25 8.69
CA ARG A 151 7.23 -0.28 7.71
C ARG A 151 8.54 0.39 8.11
N THR A 152 8.94 0.28 9.37
CA THR A 152 10.05 1.09 9.90
C THR A 152 11.40 0.64 9.37
N CYS A 153 12.15 1.58 8.82
CA CYS A 153 13.55 1.45 8.44
C CYS A 153 14.36 2.59 9.05
N LYS A 154 15.68 2.49 8.99
CA LYS A 154 16.59 3.48 9.56
C LYS A 154 17.67 3.87 8.56
N PHE A 155 17.98 5.16 8.50
CA PHE A 155 19.13 5.72 7.80
C PHE A 155 19.81 6.71 8.74
N ASN A 156 21.11 6.58 8.96
CA ASN A 156 21.84 7.39 9.94
C ASN A 156 21.15 7.44 11.32
N ASN A 157 20.65 8.61 11.73
CA ASN A 157 19.94 8.79 13.00
C ASN A 157 18.43 8.94 12.84
N SER A 158 17.92 8.87 11.61
CA SER A 158 16.50 9.04 11.30
C SER A 158 15.79 7.72 11.07
N PHE A 159 14.55 7.68 11.53
CA PHE A 159 13.60 6.61 11.26
C PHE A 159 12.70 7.02 10.09
N LEU A 160 12.57 6.10 9.14
CA LEU A 160 11.85 6.25 7.89
C LEU A 160 10.79 5.14 7.78
N GLN A 161 9.88 5.27 6.83
CA GLN A 161 8.86 4.24 6.57
C GLN A 161 8.87 3.82 5.10
N THR A 162 8.71 2.52 4.85
CA THR A 162 8.35 2.00 3.53
C THR A 162 6.91 2.39 3.19
N SER A 163 6.57 2.33 1.90
CA SER A 163 5.20 2.66 1.46
C SER A 163 4.13 1.89 2.23
N ARG A 164 3.02 2.57 2.57
CA ARG A 164 1.85 1.98 3.25
C ARG A 164 1.17 0.83 2.49
N TYR A 165 1.45 0.70 1.19
CA TYR A 165 0.91 -0.36 0.34
C TYR A 165 1.84 -1.57 0.17
N LEU A 166 3.05 -1.53 0.75
CA LEU A 166 3.99 -2.62 0.67
C LEU A 166 3.90 -3.51 1.91
N ASP A 167 3.41 -4.74 1.72
CA ASP A 167 3.42 -5.77 2.75
C ASP A 167 4.86 -6.17 3.08
N SER A 168 5.27 -6.00 4.34
CA SER A 168 6.64 -6.22 4.81
C SER A 168 7.14 -7.67 4.65
N ARG A 169 6.20 -8.63 4.53
CA ARG A 169 6.53 -10.05 4.31
C ARG A 169 7.16 -10.25 2.93
N ILE A 170 6.84 -9.40 1.96
CA ILE A 170 7.42 -9.45 0.61
C ILE A 170 8.91 -9.09 0.63
N PRO A 171 9.35 -7.88 1.04
CA PRO A 171 10.77 -7.59 1.13
C PRO A 171 11.48 -8.52 2.10
N ARG A 172 10.83 -8.97 3.19
CA ARG A 172 11.42 -10.00 4.06
C ARG A 172 11.79 -11.27 3.29
N TYR A 173 10.82 -11.83 2.59
CA TYR A 173 10.99 -13.04 1.77
C TYR A 173 12.11 -12.87 0.73
N LEU A 174 12.12 -11.72 0.06
CA LEU A 174 13.11 -11.42 -0.97
C LEU A 174 14.52 -11.23 -0.39
N ILE A 175 14.66 -10.53 0.74
CA ILE A 175 15.93 -10.35 1.44
C ILE A 175 16.50 -11.71 1.86
N ASP A 176 15.67 -12.57 2.46
CA ASP A 176 16.10 -13.88 2.95
C ASP A 176 16.60 -14.78 1.80
N LYS A 177 16.05 -14.63 0.58
CA LYS A 177 16.38 -15.46 -0.58
C LYS A 177 17.45 -14.89 -1.51
N TYR A 178 17.46 -13.57 -1.70
CA TYR A 178 18.29 -12.90 -2.71
C TYR A 178 19.25 -11.85 -2.13
N GLY A 179 19.15 -11.53 -0.85
CA GLY A 179 19.87 -10.43 -0.23
C GLY A 179 19.33 -9.05 -0.65
N VAL A 180 19.96 -7.99 -0.15
CA VAL A 180 19.50 -6.61 -0.34
C VAL A 180 19.95 -5.96 -1.65
N GLU A 181 21.02 -6.48 -2.28
CA GLU A 181 21.70 -5.81 -3.40
C GLU A 181 20.84 -5.65 -4.66
N LYS A 182 19.86 -6.54 -4.84
CA LYS A 182 18.99 -6.56 -6.03
C LYS A 182 17.64 -5.88 -5.80
N ILE A 183 17.40 -5.40 -4.58
CA ILE A 183 16.11 -4.90 -4.14
C ILE A 183 16.17 -3.39 -4.09
N HIS A 184 15.17 -2.75 -4.69
CA HIS A 184 14.95 -1.32 -4.59
C HIS A 184 13.54 -1.10 -4.05
N ILE A 185 13.39 -0.17 -3.13
CA ILE A 185 12.17 0.00 -2.34
C ILE A 185 11.77 1.47 -2.30
N ARG A 186 10.46 1.72 -2.23
CA ARG A 186 9.91 3.04 -1.97
C ARG A 186 9.77 3.29 -0.47
N LEU A 187 10.34 4.40 -0.04
CA LEU A 187 10.08 5.06 1.23
C LEU A 187 9.03 6.17 1.07
N GLU A 188 8.30 6.45 2.15
CA GLU A 188 7.36 7.58 2.23
C GLU A 188 8.14 8.91 2.25
N PRO A 189 7.98 9.79 1.24
CA PRO A 189 8.82 10.98 1.11
C PRO A 189 8.60 12.04 2.19
N TYR A 190 7.43 12.01 2.83
CA TYR A 190 7.01 13.00 3.82
C TYR A 190 6.99 12.47 5.26
N TYR A 191 7.47 11.25 5.49
CA TYR A 191 7.60 10.67 6.82
C TYR A 191 9.05 10.62 7.28
N ILE A 192 9.35 11.32 8.38
CA ILE A 192 10.61 11.21 9.09
C ILE A 192 10.39 11.38 10.59
N SER A 193 11.15 10.62 11.37
CA SER A 193 11.11 10.69 12.83
C SER A 193 12.49 10.52 13.45
N ASP A 194 12.71 11.19 14.58
CA ASP A 194 13.89 11.00 15.43
C ASP A 194 13.72 9.81 16.39
N CYS A 195 12.50 9.27 16.48
CA CYS A 195 12.14 8.17 17.36
C CYS A 195 11.66 6.97 16.55
N GLY A 196 12.10 5.76 16.93
CA GLY A 196 11.60 4.54 16.33
C GLY A 196 10.11 4.37 16.62
N ALA A 197 9.34 3.96 15.61
CA ALA A 197 7.91 3.67 15.78
C ALA A 197 7.72 2.57 16.84
N LYS A 198 6.71 2.74 17.70
CA LYS A 198 6.30 1.68 18.61
C LYS A 198 5.51 0.63 17.84
N PHE A 199 5.68 -0.65 18.19
CA PHE A 199 4.99 -1.74 17.54
C PHE A 199 3.50 -1.74 17.87
N ASP A 200 2.64 -1.69 16.85
CA ASP A 200 1.22 -1.94 17.01
C ASP A 200 0.97 -3.45 16.98
N LEU A 201 0.57 -4.04 18.10
CA LEU A 201 0.19 -5.45 18.14
C LEU A 201 -1.15 -5.63 17.41
N THR A 202 -1.08 -6.12 16.17
CA THR A 202 -2.25 -6.56 15.39
C THR A 202 -2.28 -8.09 15.38
N GLU A 203 -3.37 -8.67 15.86
CA GLU A 203 -3.60 -10.12 15.78
C GLU A 203 -4.09 -10.46 14.36
N GLU A 204 -3.27 -11.18 13.60
CA GLU A 204 -3.62 -11.68 12.28
C GLU A 204 -3.33 -13.18 12.20
N PHE A 205 -4.29 -13.94 11.70
CA PHE A 205 -4.16 -15.38 11.50
C PHE A 205 -3.46 -15.66 10.16
N LEU A 206 -2.32 -16.36 10.21
CA LEU A 206 -1.58 -16.79 9.02
C LEU A 206 -1.71 -18.30 8.84
N GLN A 207 -2.27 -18.71 7.71
CA GLN A 207 -2.26 -20.11 7.28
C GLN A 207 -1.11 -20.32 6.28
N PRO A 208 -0.09 -21.14 6.58
CA PRO A 208 1.03 -21.34 5.68
C PRO A 208 0.63 -22.15 4.44
N PRO A 209 1.13 -21.81 3.23
CA PRO A 209 0.86 -22.55 2.01
C PRO A 209 1.63 -23.89 1.95
N ASN A 210 1.11 -24.84 1.17
CA ASN A 210 1.68 -26.17 0.97
C ASN A 210 2.97 -26.10 0.10
N PRO A 211 4.11 -26.68 0.53
CA PRO A 211 5.42 -26.46 -0.09
C PRO A 211 5.74 -27.22 -1.39
N LYS A 212 4.82 -27.97 -2.02
CA LYS A 212 5.17 -28.87 -3.15
C LYS A 212 4.16 -28.91 -4.31
N TRP A 213 4.03 -27.87 -5.13
CA TRP A 213 2.87 -27.84 -6.04
C TRP A 213 2.93 -27.14 -7.41
N LEU A 214 4.02 -27.14 -8.20
CA LEU A 214 3.86 -26.91 -9.66
C LEU A 214 5.06 -27.29 -10.55
N LYS A 215 4.82 -27.53 -11.87
CA LYS A 215 5.81 -28.09 -12.81
C LYS A 215 6.06 -27.41 -14.17
N ASP A 216 5.14 -26.77 -14.93
CA ASP A 216 5.50 -26.23 -16.28
C ASP A 216 4.61 -25.06 -16.79
N LEU A 217 5.19 -24.14 -17.60
CA LEU A 217 4.52 -23.06 -18.36
C LEU A 217 4.70 -23.28 -19.87
N LYS A 218 3.64 -23.11 -20.69
CA LYS A 218 3.70 -23.25 -22.17
C LYS A 218 2.92 -22.12 -22.86
N MET A 219 3.60 -21.18 -23.53
CA MET A 219 2.99 -20.12 -24.35
C MET A 219 3.75 -19.96 -25.69
N HIS A 220 3.04 -19.78 -26.81
CA HIS A 220 3.63 -19.72 -28.17
C HIS A 220 3.89 -18.29 -28.69
N HIS A 221 4.62 -18.17 -29.80
CA HIS A 221 5.04 -16.88 -30.39
C HIS A 221 3.85 -16.00 -30.86
N ASN A 222 3.94 -14.68 -30.65
CA ASN A 222 2.89 -13.69 -30.95
C ASN A 222 1.54 -13.94 -30.26
N GLN A 223 1.54 -14.79 -29.23
CA GLN A 223 0.36 -15.07 -28.45
C GLN A 223 0.19 -14.01 -27.35
N LYS A 224 -1.02 -13.47 -27.26
CA LYS A 224 -1.50 -12.75 -26.08
C LYS A 224 -2.39 -13.71 -25.33
N GLU A 225 -2.16 -13.85 -24.03
CA GLU A 225 -3.09 -14.53 -23.13
C GLU A 225 -3.41 -13.59 -22.00
N GLY A 226 -4.70 -13.43 -21.71
CA GLY A 226 -5.16 -12.63 -20.59
C GLY A 226 -6.45 -13.19 -20.03
N CYS A 227 -6.73 -12.90 -18.77
CA CYS A 227 -7.98 -13.24 -18.14
C CYS A 227 -8.47 -12.12 -17.22
N GLN A 228 -9.77 -12.08 -17.00
CA GLN A 228 -10.40 -11.27 -15.96
C GLN A 228 -11.12 -12.22 -15.01
N ILE A 229 -10.94 -11.98 -13.71
CA ILE A 229 -11.64 -12.69 -12.64
C ILE A 229 -12.35 -11.63 -11.82
N PHE A 230 -13.62 -11.86 -11.53
CA PHE A 230 -14.47 -10.91 -10.81
C PHE A 230 -14.90 -11.52 -9.48
N ILE A 231 -15.00 -10.69 -8.44
CA ILE A 231 -15.75 -11.09 -7.24
C ILE A 231 -17.24 -10.83 -7.49
N PRO A 232 -18.12 -11.84 -7.37
CA PRO A 232 -19.54 -11.65 -7.59
C PRO A 232 -20.15 -10.75 -6.51
N GLU A 233 -21.08 -9.88 -6.92
CA GLU A 233 -21.89 -9.06 -6.02
C GLU A 233 -22.96 -9.93 -5.34
N LEU A 234 -22.55 -10.66 -4.31
CA LEU A 234 -23.44 -11.51 -3.53
C LEU A 234 -24.29 -10.68 -2.57
N THR A 235 -25.53 -11.10 -2.38
CA THR A 235 -26.44 -10.60 -1.34
C THR A 235 -26.40 -11.51 -0.11
N ILE A 236 -26.92 -11.03 1.04
CA ILE A 236 -27.02 -11.84 2.27
C ILE A 236 -27.83 -13.13 2.02
N SER A 237 -28.85 -13.08 1.15
CA SER A 237 -29.65 -14.24 0.76
C SER A 237 -28.87 -15.30 -0.02
N ASP A 238 -27.82 -14.91 -0.75
CA ASP A 238 -27.03 -15.84 -1.56
C ASP A 238 -26.07 -16.69 -0.73
N LEU A 239 -25.75 -16.25 0.49
CA LEU A 239 -24.75 -16.87 1.35
C LEU A 239 -25.14 -18.28 1.75
N GLN A 240 -26.39 -18.48 2.21
CA GLN A 240 -26.92 -19.78 2.63
C GLN A 240 -25.99 -20.62 3.56
N GLY A 241 -25.09 -19.96 4.30
CA GLY A 241 -24.08 -20.61 5.14
C GLY A 241 -22.86 -21.18 4.41
N ASP A 242 -22.73 -20.96 3.10
CA ASP A 242 -21.57 -21.35 2.28
C ASP A 242 -20.36 -20.47 2.62
N SER A 243 -19.31 -21.09 3.15
CA SER A 243 -18.10 -20.40 3.60
C SER A 243 -17.38 -19.66 2.47
N ASN A 244 -17.39 -20.20 1.25
CA ASN A 244 -16.73 -19.59 0.10
C ASN A 244 -17.51 -18.35 -0.36
N LYS A 245 -18.84 -18.45 -0.39
CA LYS A 245 -19.70 -17.29 -0.67
C LYS A 245 -19.60 -16.22 0.41
N ILE A 246 -19.47 -16.61 1.69
CA ILE A 246 -19.23 -15.67 2.79
C ILE A 246 -17.89 -14.95 2.62
N LYS A 247 -16.83 -15.67 2.21
CA LYS A 247 -15.52 -15.08 1.90
C LYS A 247 -15.63 -14.07 0.74
N GLN A 248 -16.21 -14.48 -0.38
CA GLN A 248 -16.46 -13.62 -1.55
C GLN A 248 -17.28 -12.38 -1.19
N PHE A 249 -18.34 -12.56 -0.39
CA PHE A 249 -19.16 -11.45 0.10
C PHE A 249 -18.35 -10.46 0.94
N ASN A 250 -17.49 -10.94 1.84
CA ASN A 250 -16.61 -10.07 2.63
C ASN A 250 -15.58 -9.36 1.74
N GLU A 251 -14.97 -10.04 0.77
CA GLU A 251 -14.04 -9.44 -0.18
C GLU A 251 -14.72 -8.34 -1.01
N TYR A 252 -15.94 -8.56 -1.50
CA TYR A 252 -16.69 -7.56 -2.27
C TYR A 252 -17.15 -6.36 -1.43
N HIS A 253 -17.77 -6.63 -0.27
CA HIS A 253 -18.47 -5.60 0.50
C HIS A 253 -17.58 -4.89 1.52
N LYS A 254 -16.67 -5.61 2.18
CA LYS A 254 -15.78 -5.05 3.23
C LYS A 254 -14.45 -4.60 2.65
N LEU A 255 -13.80 -5.45 1.85
CA LEU A 255 -12.51 -5.11 1.23
C LEU A 255 -12.67 -4.33 -0.07
N LYS A 256 -13.91 -4.23 -0.58
CA LYS A 256 -14.25 -3.47 -1.79
C LYS A 256 -13.46 -3.92 -3.02
N LEU A 257 -13.14 -5.20 -3.10
CA LEU A 257 -12.46 -5.81 -4.24
C LEU A 257 -13.43 -5.95 -5.42
N ARG A 258 -12.92 -5.78 -6.64
CA ARG A 258 -13.75 -5.77 -7.86
C ARG A 258 -13.32 -6.84 -8.84
N LYS A 259 -12.09 -6.74 -9.33
CA LYS A 259 -11.56 -7.65 -10.35
C LYS A 259 -10.04 -7.79 -10.29
N LEU A 260 -9.55 -8.93 -10.72
CA LEU A 260 -8.15 -9.24 -11.00
C LEU A 260 -8.03 -9.46 -12.51
N GLU A 261 -7.15 -8.69 -13.15
CA GLU A 261 -6.90 -8.77 -14.59
C GLU A 261 -5.46 -9.20 -14.82
N THR A 262 -5.23 -10.09 -15.77
CA THR A 262 -3.88 -10.51 -16.15
C THR A 262 -3.69 -10.45 -17.64
N ILE A 263 -2.46 -10.15 -18.05
CA ILE A 263 -2.03 -10.23 -19.45
C ILE A 263 -0.57 -10.66 -19.52
N ALA A 264 -0.28 -11.62 -20.38
CA ALA A 264 1.05 -12.06 -20.76
C ALA A 264 1.24 -11.86 -22.26
N ILE A 265 2.39 -11.29 -22.64
CA ILE A 265 2.74 -10.95 -24.02
C ILE A 265 4.15 -11.46 -24.30
N MET A 266 4.28 -12.29 -25.33
CA MET A 266 5.58 -12.67 -25.89
C MET A 266 5.89 -11.81 -27.12
N ARG A 267 6.91 -10.96 -27.04
CA ARG A 267 7.39 -10.10 -28.13
C ARG A 267 8.70 -10.62 -28.71
N ASN A 268 8.99 -10.23 -29.96
CA ASN A 268 10.30 -10.43 -30.58
C ASN A 268 10.82 -9.05 -31.03
N GLU A 269 11.82 -8.55 -30.34
CA GLU A 269 12.44 -7.25 -30.60
C GLU A 269 13.90 -7.47 -30.99
N ASN A 270 14.26 -7.13 -32.23
CA ASN A 270 15.62 -7.28 -32.76
C ASN A 270 16.21 -8.71 -32.64
N GLY A 271 15.36 -9.74 -32.78
CA GLY A 271 15.79 -11.14 -32.69
C GLY A 271 15.89 -11.68 -31.26
N LYS A 272 15.63 -10.85 -30.24
CA LYS A 272 15.54 -11.26 -28.84
C LYS A 272 14.08 -11.45 -28.45
N LYS A 273 13.80 -12.56 -27.76
CA LYS A 273 12.46 -12.87 -27.29
C LYS A 273 12.26 -12.21 -25.93
N HIS A 274 11.17 -11.49 -25.78
CA HIS A 274 10.86 -10.75 -24.56
C HIS A 274 9.47 -11.16 -24.07
N PHE A 275 9.44 -11.80 -22.90
CA PHE A 275 8.20 -12.10 -22.19
C PHE A 275 7.90 -10.97 -21.22
N SER A 276 6.68 -10.44 -21.28
CA SER A 276 6.18 -9.43 -20.36
C SER A 276 4.85 -9.89 -19.79
N MET A 277 4.66 -9.76 -18.48
CA MET A 277 3.40 -10.07 -17.82
C MET A 277 3.00 -8.92 -16.91
N SER A 278 1.70 -8.63 -16.88
CA SER A 278 1.09 -7.67 -15.97
C SER A 278 -0.13 -8.29 -15.32
N LEU A 279 -0.26 -8.11 -14.01
CA LEU A 279 -1.42 -8.51 -13.20
C LEU A 279 -1.89 -7.29 -12.44
N GLU A 280 -3.19 -7.01 -12.41
CA GLU A 280 -3.74 -5.88 -11.67
C GLU A 280 -5.01 -6.25 -10.92
N GLU A 281 -5.01 -6.06 -9.59
CA GLU A 281 -6.18 -6.17 -8.73
C GLU A 281 -6.75 -4.78 -8.46
N LEU A 282 -8.03 -4.58 -8.76
CA LEU A 282 -8.75 -3.34 -8.51
C LEU A 282 -9.59 -3.45 -7.23
N SER A 283 -9.43 -2.46 -6.36
CA SER A 283 -10.22 -2.28 -5.14
C SER A 283 -10.60 -0.82 -4.94
N GLU A 284 -11.81 -0.53 -4.48
CA GLU A 284 -12.19 0.81 -4.05
C GLU A 284 -11.72 1.08 -2.62
N GLU A 285 -11.17 2.27 -2.36
CA GLU A 285 -10.83 2.74 -1.02
C GLU A 285 -11.74 3.91 -0.62
N LYS A 286 -11.51 4.49 0.57
CA LYS A 286 -12.27 5.65 1.04
C LYS A 286 -12.12 6.82 0.06
N ASP A 287 -13.06 7.77 0.12
CA ASP A 287 -13.09 8.98 -0.71
C ASP A 287 -13.25 8.70 -2.21
N GLU A 288 -13.94 7.60 -2.54
CA GLU A 288 -14.27 7.17 -3.91
C GLU A 288 -13.06 6.90 -4.81
N ILE A 289 -11.88 6.67 -4.23
CA ILE A 289 -10.65 6.36 -4.97
C ILE A 289 -10.63 4.89 -5.37
N LEU A 290 -10.16 4.61 -6.59
CA LEU A 290 -9.88 3.23 -7.04
C LEU A 290 -8.37 2.98 -7.01
N ILE A 291 -7.99 1.87 -6.38
CA ILE A 291 -6.60 1.41 -6.27
C ILE A 291 -6.42 0.17 -7.12
N GLY A 292 -5.46 0.23 -8.04
CA GLY A 292 -4.91 -0.89 -8.76
C GLY A 292 -3.59 -1.34 -8.14
N ARG A 293 -3.58 -2.53 -7.53
CA ARG A 293 -2.33 -3.22 -7.14
C ARG A 293 -1.83 -3.92 -8.38
N MET A 294 -0.68 -3.52 -8.90
CA MET A 294 -0.16 -4.05 -10.15
C MET A 294 1.18 -4.75 -9.93
N ILE A 295 1.28 -5.98 -10.43
CA ILE A 295 2.55 -6.69 -10.59
C ILE A 295 2.93 -6.60 -12.05
N HIS A 296 4.12 -6.11 -12.33
CA HIS A 296 4.71 -6.12 -13.67
C HIS A 296 6.00 -6.93 -13.63
N LEU A 297 6.26 -7.72 -14.66
CA LEU A 297 7.49 -8.49 -14.77
C LEU A 297 7.87 -8.71 -16.22
N ASP A 298 9.18 -8.78 -16.43
CA ASP A 298 9.78 -9.01 -17.73
C ASP A 298 10.87 -10.08 -17.65
N ALA A 299 10.96 -10.92 -18.68
CA ALA A 299 12.02 -11.91 -18.86
C ALA A 299 12.54 -11.89 -20.30
N LEU A 300 13.85 -12.09 -20.45
CA LEU A 300 14.48 -12.29 -21.75
C LEU A 300 14.64 -13.79 -22.03
N ASP A 301 14.47 -14.16 -23.30
CA ASP A 301 14.77 -15.48 -23.84
C ASP A 301 14.08 -16.68 -23.16
N SER A 302 12.90 -16.46 -22.55
CA SER A 302 12.15 -17.44 -21.73
C SER A 302 11.27 -18.45 -22.51
N TYR A 303 11.53 -18.65 -23.80
CA TYR A 303 10.67 -19.48 -24.66
C TYR A 303 10.83 -20.97 -24.37
N ASP A 304 9.71 -21.72 -24.28
CA ASP A 304 9.66 -23.16 -23.94
C ASP A 304 10.47 -23.54 -22.67
N THR A 305 10.75 -22.57 -21.80
CA THR A 305 11.49 -22.78 -20.56
C THR A 305 10.50 -23.08 -19.43
N PRO A 306 10.73 -24.12 -18.62
CA PRO A 306 9.89 -24.40 -17.46
C PRO A 306 9.77 -23.17 -16.53
N PHE A 307 8.59 -22.99 -15.95
CA PHE A 307 8.26 -21.86 -15.06
C PHE A 307 9.28 -21.63 -13.94
N ASN A 308 9.80 -22.72 -13.38
CA ASN A 308 10.78 -22.74 -12.29
C ASN A 308 12.23 -22.50 -12.75
N GLU A 309 12.48 -22.38 -14.05
CA GLU A 309 13.79 -22.15 -14.65
C GLU A 309 13.90 -20.78 -15.31
N ILE A 310 12.77 -20.08 -15.50
CA ILE A 310 12.77 -18.73 -16.06
C ILE A 310 13.34 -17.75 -15.04
N LYS A 311 14.35 -17.00 -15.49
CA LYS A 311 14.91 -15.86 -14.75
C LYS A 311 14.30 -14.57 -15.29
N LEU A 312 13.68 -13.81 -14.40
CA LEU A 312 13.15 -12.49 -14.69
C LEU A 312 14.31 -11.51 -14.78
N ASN A 313 14.25 -10.60 -15.75
CA ASN A 313 15.05 -9.40 -15.73
C ASN A 313 14.67 -8.58 -14.48
N HIS A 314 13.36 -8.43 -14.26
CA HIS A 314 12.83 -7.81 -13.05
C HIS A 314 11.38 -8.18 -12.76
N LEU A 315 10.98 -7.90 -11.51
CA LEU A 315 9.60 -7.83 -11.07
C LEU A 315 9.39 -6.51 -10.31
N ASP A 316 8.32 -5.81 -10.66
CA ASP A 316 7.89 -4.54 -10.10
C ASP A 316 6.52 -4.71 -9.43
N LEU A 317 6.38 -4.22 -8.21
CA LEU A 317 5.09 -3.98 -7.58
C LEU A 317 4.79 -2.49 -7.65
N THR A 318 3.62 -2.13 -8.18
CA THR A 318 3.20 -0.74 -8.31
C THR A 318 1.79 -0.54 -7.79
N ILE A 319 1.50 0.68 -7.36
CA ILE A 319 0.14 1.15 -7.06
C ILE A 319 -0.28 2.14 -8.13
N ASN A 320 -1.41 1.85 -8.76
CA ASN A 320 -2.11 2.73 -9.66
C ASN A 320 -3.30 3.34 -8.89
N VAL A 321 -3.38 4.65 -8.84
CA VAL A 321 -4.47 5.38 -8.18
C VAL A 321 -5.30 6.05 -9.26
N TYR A 322 -6.61 5.83 -9.23
CA TYR A 322 -7.56 6.44 -10.15
C TYR A 322 -8.55 7.29 -9.37
N THR A 323 -8.63 8.56 -9.72
CA THR A 323 -9.53 9.55 -9.13
C THR A 323 -10.51 10.07 -10.16
N ASP A 324 -11.63 10.64 -9.70
CA ASP A 324 -12.60 11.31 -10.56
C ASP A 324 -13.09 10.38 -11.70
N THR A 325 -13.22 10.90 -12.92
CA THR A 325 -13.70 10.13 -14.08
C THR A 325 -12.80 8.97 -14.46
N LYS A 326 -11.49 9.02 -14.13
CA LYS A 326 -10.54 7.95 -14.46
C LYS A 326 -10.86 6.64 -13.74
N LYS A 327 -11.51 6.71 -12.57
CA LYS A 327 -11.97 5.52 -11.85
C LYS A 327 -13.01 4.77 -12.69
N ASP A 328 -14.06 5.46 -13.12
CA ASP A 328 -15.16 4.85 -13.85
C ASP A 328 -14.66 4.33 -15.20
N GLU A 329 -13.85 5.13 -15.90
CA GLU A 329 -13.17 4.72 -17.14
C GLU A 329 -12.33 3.45 -16.94
N ARG A 330 -11.58 3.34 -15.82
CA ARG A 330 -10.75 2.16 -15.55
C ARG A 330 -11.58 0.92 -15.24
N LEU A 331 -12.71 1.06 -14.54
CA LEU A 331 -13.62 -0.04 -14.25
C LEU A 331 -14.26 -0.59 -15.54
N ASP A 332 -14.57 0.28 -16.50
CA ASP A 332 -15.13 -0.06 -17.80
C ASP A 332 -14.10 -0.59 -18.81
N CYS A 333 -12.81 -0.38 -18.56
CA CYS A 333 -11.72 -0.90 -19.39
C CYS A 333 -11.22 -2.29 -18.93
N SER A 334 -10.58 -3.02 -19.85
CA SER A 334 -9.97 -4.33 -19.61
C SER A 334 -8.48 -4.36 -19.94
N LEU A 335 -7.64 -4.74 -18.97
CA LEU A 335 -6.22 -5.03 -19.22
C LEU A 335 -6.00 -6.30 -20.04
N SER A 336 -6.89 -7.30 -19.92
CA SER A 336 -6.68 -8.63 -20.51
C SER A 336 -6.75 -8.64 -22.03
N GLU A 337 -7.38 -7.63 -22.64
CA GLU A 337 -7.48 -7.48 -24.09
C GLU A 337 -6.18 -6.96 -24.73
N GLY A 338 -5.25 -6.47 -23.91
CA GLY A 338 -3.97 -5.93 -24.36
C GLY A 338 -4.09 -4.69 -25.24
N GLY A 339 -5.19 -3.95 -25.04
CA GLY A 339 -5.42 -2.60 -25.57
C GLY A 339 -4.87 -1.52 -24.63
N VAL A 340 -5.10 -0.27 -24.99
CA VAL A 340 -4.77 0.87 -24.12
C VAL A 340 -5.78 0.91 -22.98
N VAL A 341 -5.31 0.74 -21.75
CA VAL A 341 -6.11 0.93 -20.54
C VAL A 341 -6.02 2.37 -20.06
N THR A 342 -7.04 2.82 -19.31
CA THR A 342 -7.06 4.14 -18.66
C THR A 342 -5.78 4.36 -17.87
N SER A 343 -5.13 5.51 -18.10
CA SER A 343 -3.93 5.89 -17.36
C SER A 343 -4.30 6.31 -15.94
N ALA A 344 -3.56 5.82 -14.95
CA ALA A 344 -3.75 6.20 -13.55
C ALA A 344 -3.61 7.73 -13.35
N SER A 345 -4.26 8.26 -12.31
CA SER A 345 -3.97 9.61 -11.80
C SER A 345 -2.56 9.66 -11.22
N TYR A 346 -2.19 8.61 -10.48
CA TYR A 346 -0.85 8.41 -9.94
C TYR A 346 -0.44 6.95 -10.18
N ARG A 347 0.78 6.72 -10.67
CA ARG A 347 1.38 5.39 -10.73
C ARG A 347 2.71 5.45 -10.00
N THR A 348 2.93 4.52 -9.09
CA THR A 348 4.09 4.57 -8.21
C THR A 348 4.62 3.17 -7.94
N HIS A 349 5.92 2.95 -8.15
CA HIS A 349 6.59 1.71 -7.80
C HIS A 349 6.80 1.62 -6.29
N LEU A 350 6.48 0.46 -5.71
CA LEU A 350 6.66 0.15 -4.30
C LEU A 350 7.97 -0.59 -4.06
N ILE A 351 8.24 -1.56 -4.91
CA ILE A 351 9.43 -2.39 -4.85
C ILE A 351 9.74 -2.92 -6.25
N ARG A 352 11.03 -2.91 -6.57
CA ARG A 352 11.64 -3.51 -7.75
C ARG A 352 12.61 -4.56 -7.25
N ILE A 353 12.58 -5.73 -7.85
CA ILE A 353 13.67 -6.69 -7.69
C ILE A 353 14.14 -7.20 -9.03
N ASP A 354 15.45 -7.13 -9.24
CA ASP A 354 16.09 -7.61 -10.46
C ASP A 354 16.58 -9.05 -10.29
N ASP A 355 16.65 -9.79 -11.39
CA ASP A 355 17.37 -11.06 -11.47
C ASP A 355 16.87 -12.15 -10.49
N ILE A 356 15.54 -12.34 -10.44
CA ILE A 356 14.85 -13.36 -9.65
C ILE A 356 14.21 -14.46 -10.50
N MET A 357 13.82 -15.56 -9.87
CA MET A 357 13.08 -16.61 -10.56
C MET A 357 11.63 -16.20 -10.82
N PHE A 358 11.06 -16.65 -11.94
CA PHE A 358 9.64 -16.42 -12.22
C PHE A 358 8.73 -17.17 -11.22
N SER A 359 9.24 -18.26 -10.63
CA SER A 359 8.57 -19.01 -9.55
C SER A 359 8.14 -18.18 -8.35
N GLU A 360 8.79 -17.04 -8.12
CA GLU A 360 8.47 -16.17 -7.00
C GLU A 360 7.12 -15.45 -7.16
N LEU A 361 6.62 -15.31 -8.39
CA LEU A 361 5.39 -14.58 -8.69
C LEU A 361 4.22 -15.07 -7.84
N ILE A 362 4.06 -16.39 -7.69
CA ILE A 362 2.92 -16.96 -6.97
C ILE A 362 2.93 -16.52 -5.51
N HIS A 363 4.09 -16.60 -4.85
CA HIS A 363 4.21 -16.20 -3.45
C HIS A 363 4.01 -14.70 -3.29
N ILE A 364 4.65 -13.90 -4.15
CA ILE A 364 4.52 -12.44 -4.13
C ILE A 364 3.07 -12.02 -4.37
N ALA A 365 2.38 -12.60 -5.36
CA ALA A 365 0.97 -12.33 -5.65
C ALA A 365 0.06 -12.66 -4.47
N SER A 366 0.30 -13.78 -3.77
CA SER A 366 -0.47 -14.16 -2.58
C SER A 366 -0.29 -13.22 -1.38
N LEU A 367 0.83 -12.50 -1.31
CA LEU A 367 1.09 -11.51 -0.27
C LEU A 367 0.66 -10.09 -0.69
N PHE A 368 0.71 -9.79 -1.99
CA PHE A 368 0.50 -8.43 -2.49
C PHE A 368 -0.97 -8.13 -2.80
N PHE A 369 -1.70 -9.08 -3.38
CA PHE A 369 -3.12 -8.92 -3.66
C PHE A 369 -3.97 -9.18 -2.42
N LYS A 370 -5.07 -8.44 -2.27
CA LYS A 370 -5.97 -8.57 -1.12
C LYS A 370 -6.93 -9.76 -1.26
N SER A 371 -7.29 -10.13 -2.49
CA SER A 371 -8.22 -11.22 -2.76
C SER A 371 -7.50 -12.56 -2.77
N GLU A 372 -7.71 -13.36 -1.74
CA GLU A 372 -7.33 -14.77 -1.79
C GLU A 372 -8.15 -15.52 -2.84
N THR A 373 -9.44 -15.20 -2.98
CA THR A 373 -10.34 -15.90 -3.92
C THR A 373 -9.92 -15.75 -5.38
N MET A 374 -9.67 -14.53 -5.85
CA MET A 374 -9.27 -14.30 -7.25
C MET A 374 -7.87 -14.83 -7.54
N VAL A 375 -6.96 -14.74 -6.57
CA VAL A 375 -5.61 -15.30 -6.71
C VAL A 375 -5.65 -16.82 -6.82
N ASP A 376 -6.41 -17.50 -5.96
CA ASP A 376 -6.58 -18.97 -6.02
C ASP A 376 -7.22 -19.42 -7.34
N GLU A 377 -8.24 -18.69 -7.82
CA GLU A 377 -8.89 -18.97 -9.11
C GLU A 377 -7.93 -18.74 -10.29
N TRP A 378 -7.17 -17.64 -10.28
CA TRP A 378 -6.17 -17.35 -11.29
C TRP A 378 -5.12 -18.46 -11.35
N ILE A 379 -4.56 -18.82 -10.18
CA ILE A 379 -3.52 -19.84 -10.10
C ILE A 379 -4.06 -21.18 -10.59
N SER A 380 -5.21 -21.61 -10.08
CA SER A 380 -5.80 -22.90 -10.46
C SER A 380 -6.18 -22.99 -11.94
N THR A 381 -6.51 -21.86 -12.57
CA THR A 381 -6.90 -21.80 -13.99
C THR A 381 -5.69 -21.78 -14.92
N GLN A 382 -4.73 -20.89 -14.69
CA GLN A 382 -3.58 -20.67 -15.57
C GLN A 382 -2.53 -21.78 -15.43
N PHE A 383 -2.47 -22.41 -14.26
CA PHE A 383 -1.52 -23.48 -13.97
C PHE A 383 -2.20 -24.85 -13.87
N LYS A 384 -3.32 -25.03 -14.60
CA LYS A 384 -4.17 -26.24 -14.61
C LYS A 384 -3.36 -27.55 -14.65
N LEU A 385 -3.49 -28.29 -13.55
CA LEU A 385 -3.09 -29.68 -13.39
C LEU A 385 -3.91 -30.55 -14.36
N VAL A 386 -3.28 -31.17 -15.36
CA VAL A 386 -3.83 -32.40 -15.92
C VAL A 386 -3.75 -33.44 -14.80
N LYS A 387 -4.87 -33.70 -14.12
CA LYS A 387 -5.04 -34.96 -13.37
C LYS A 387 -4.79 -36.07 -14.39
N THR A 388 -3.62 -36.71 -14.30
CA THR A 388 -3.39 -37.99 -14.97
C THR A 388 -4.00 -39.09 -14.12
#